data_AF-A0A1H7W019-F1
#
_entry.id   AF-A0A1H7W019-F1
#
_cell.length_a   1.000
_cell.length_b   1.000
_cell.length_c   1.000
_cell.angle_alpha   90.00
_cell.angle_beta   90.00
_cell.angle_gamma   90.00
#
_symmetry.space_group_name_H-M   'P 1'
#
loop_
_entity.id
_entity.type
_entity.pdbx_description
1 polymer ?
#
loop_
_entity_poly.entity_id
_entity_poly.type
_entity_poly.pdbx_seq_one_letter_code
_entity_poly.pdbx_strand_id
1 'polypeptide(L)' 'MNNTFIEMKFFQVKPDKLEQFESMIEEMATNQLKCEGCISLKYFKRFYTIDGIELGEPPRELTKIVKCVKYYSYWEFR' A
#
# COMPACT_ATOMS: atom_id res chain seq x y z
N MET A 1 -13.66 15.30 -19.39
CA MET A 1 -13.17 14.47 -18.26
C MET A 1 -11.88 13.84 -18.74
N ASN A 2 -10.74 14.13 -18.09
CA ASN A 2 -9.55 13.32 -18.32
C ASN A 2 -9.84 11.95 -17.69
N ASN A 3 -9.98 10.91 -18.51
CA ASN A 3 -10.29 9.57 -18.03
C ASN A 3 -9.01 8.99 -17.41
N THR A 4 -8.82 9.22 -16.12
CA THR A 4 -7.77 8.55 -15.34
C THR A 4 -8.35 7.27 -14.74
N PHE A 5 -7.53 6.23 -14.72
CA PHE A 5 -7.83 4.97 -14.07
C PHE A 5 -7.02 4.85 -12.80
N ILE A 6 -7.64 4.23 -11.79
CA ILE A 6 -6.98 3.93 -10.52
C ILE A 6 -7.04 2.42 -10.33
N GLU A 7 -5.87 1.82 -10.17
CA GLU A 7 -5.73 0.46 -9.69
C GLU A 7 -5.31 0.50 -8.22
N MET A 8 -6.15 -0.10 -7.37
CA MET A 8 -5.82 -0.34 -5.97
C MET A 8 -5.53 -1.81 -5.75
N LYS A 9 -4.33 -2.12 -5.24
CA LYS A 9 -3.95 -3.48 -4.84
C LYS A 9 -3.86 -3.57 -3.32
N PHE A 10 -4.38 -4.66 -2.77
CA PHE A 10 -4.25 -4.99 -1.36
C PHE A 10 -3.44 -6.27 -1.20
N PHE A 11 -2.37 -6.19 -0.41
CA PHE A 11 -1.46 -7.31 -0.17
C PHE A 11 -1.51 -7.75 1.28
N GLN A 12 -1.50 -9.06 1.48
CA GLN A 12 -1.32 -9.69 2.79
C GLN A 12 -0.06 -10.53 2.75
N VAL A 13 0.98 -10.04 3.41
CA VAL A 13 2.34 -10.59 3.32
C VAL A 13 2.66 -11.34 4.59
N LYS A 14 3.23 -12.52 4.48
CA LYS A 14 3.68 -13.25 5.67
C LYS A 14 4.88 -12.52 6.30
N PRO A 15 4.97 -12.40 7.64
CA PRO A 15 6.03 -11.65 8.29
C PRO A 15 7.45 -12.12 7.95
N ASP A 16 7.63 -13.42 7.72
CA ASP A 16 8.89 -14.05 7.33
C ASP A 16 9.31 -13.78 5.87
N LYS A 17 8.41 -13.20 5.06
CA LYS A 17 8.65 -12.83 3.66
C LYS A 17 8.58 -11.32 3.43
N LEU A 18 8.58 -10.54 4.50
CA LEU A 18 8.42 -9.09 4.45
C LEU A 18 9.53 -8.42 3.63
N GLU A 19 10.78 -8.71 3.96
CA GLU A 19 11.95 -8.11 3.31
C GLU A 19 11.97 -8.42 1.81
N GLN A 20 11.73 -9.69 1.44
CA GLN A 20 11.63 -10.10 0.03
C GLN A 20 10.51 -9.35 -0.71
N PHE A 21 9.37 -9.14 -0.05
CA PHE A 21 8.26 -8.40 -0.64
C PHE A 21 8.56 -6.90 -0.79
N GLU A 22 9.24 -6.28 0.17
CA GLU A 22 9.66 -4.88 0.07
C GLU A 22 10.65 -4.68 -1.09
N SER A 23 11.61 -5.59 -1.28
CA SER A 23 12.50 -5.56 -2.45
C SER A 23 11.73 -5.69 -3.77
N MET A 24 10.71 -6.56 -3.83
CA MET A 24 9.86 -6.68 -5.02
C MET A 24 9.05 -5.41 -5.29
N ILE A 25 8.53 -4.74 -4.25
CA ILE A 25 7.82 -3.47 -4.40
C ILE A 25 8.74 -2.42 -5.01
N GLU A 26 9.98 -2.31 -4.56
CA GLU A 26 10.92 -1.30 -5.09
C GLU A 26 11.19 -1.49 -6.58
N GLU A 27 11.40 -2.74 -7.00
CA GLU A 27 11.56 -3.09 -8.41
C GLU A 27 10.29 -2.78 -9.22
N MET A 28 9.12 -3.21 -8.71
CA MET A 28 7.83 -2.94 -9.34
C MET A 28 7.56 -1.44 -9.46
N ALA A 29 7.83 -0.67 -8.41
CA ALA A 29 7.64 0.77 -8.41
C ALA A 29 8.50 1.45 -9.46
N THR A 30 9.76 1.03 -9.58
CA THR A 30 10.69 1.53 -10.60
C THR A 30 10.18 1.25 -12.01
N ASN A 31 9.57 0.08 -12.24
CA ASN A 31 9.03 -0.30 -13.54
C ASN A 31 7.70 0.42 -13.86
N GLN A 32 6.77 0.49 -12.90
CA GLN A 32 5.47 1.14 -13.08
C GLN A 32 5.60 2.64 -13.29
N LEU A 33 6.56 3.29 -12.63
CA LEU A 33 6.84 4.71 -12.84
C LEU A 33 7.38 5.01 -14.25
N LYS A 34 7.96 4.02 -14.94
CA LYS A 34 8.41 4.14 -16.32
C LYS A 34 7.31 3.85 -17.34
N CYS A 35 6.18 3.28 -16.92
CA CYS A 35 5.06 3.04 -17.82
C CYS A 35 4.51 4.38 -18.33
N GLU A 36 4.37 4.48 -19.66
CA GLU A 36 3.74 5.63 -20.28
C GLU A 36 2.30 5.79 -19.78
N GLY A 37 1.92 7.01 -19.44
CA GLY A 37 0.61 7.29 -18.85
C GLY A 37 0.54 7.15 -17.32
N CYS A 38 1.61 6.72 -16.63
CA CYS A 38 1.64 6.75 -15.16
C CYS A 38 1.54 8.20 -14.63
N ILE A 39 0.57 8.44 -13.77
CA ILE A 39 0.32 9.75 -13.13
C ILE A 39 0.82 9.74 -11.68
N SER A 40 0.48 8.69 -10.92
CA SER A 40 0.87 8.58 -9.52
C SER A 40 1.00 7.13 -9.10
N LEU A 41 2.01 6.82 -8.30
CA LEU A 41 2.20 5.50 -7.70
C LEU A 41 2.55 5.68 -6.23
N LYS A 42 1.81 5.01 -5.35
CA LYS A 42 2.03 5.04 -3.91
C LYS A 42 1.95 3.63 -3.35
N TYR A 43 2.94 3.26 -2.57
CA TYR A 43 2.90 2.07 -1.74
C TYR A 43 2.89 2.51 -0.29
N PHE A 44 1.96 1.99 0.50
CA PHE A 44 1.90 2.29 1.93
C PHE A 44 1.59 1.05 2.74
N LYS A 45 2.36 0.88 3.81
CA LYS A 45 2.18 -0.16 4.80
C LYS A 45 1.14 0.28 5.81
N ARG A 46 0.22 -0.62 6.14
CA ARG A 46 -0.80 -0.35 7.15
C ARG A 46 -0.22 -0.61 8.53
N PHE A 47 0.10 0.47 9.24
CA PHE A 47 0.57 0.43 10.62
C PHE A 47 -0.50 0.79 11.66
N TYR A 48 -1.68 1.26 11.23
CA TYR A 48 -2.74 1.74 12.13
C TYR A 48 -4.05 0.97 11.93
N THR A 49 -4.79 0.76 13.02
CA THR A 49 -6.15 0.18 13.00
C THR A 49 -7.19 1.30 12.90
N ILE A 50 -8.27 1.02 12.15
CA ILE A 50 -9.43 1.92 12.04
C ILE A 50 -10.51 1.50 13.06
N ASP A 51 -10.35 0.32 13.67
CA ASP A 51 -11.24 -0.17 14.71
C ASP A 51 -11.12 0.71 15.96
N GLY A 52 -12.23 1.30 16.39
CA GLY A 52 -12.29 2.17 17.58
C GLY A 52 -11.92 3.63 17.36
N ILE A 53 -11.92 4.14 16.12
CA ILE A 53 -11.81 5.59 15.89
C ILE A 53 -13.11 6.26 16.40
N GLU A 54 -13.06 6.81 17.60
CA GLU A 54 -14.03 7.80 18.06
C GLU A 54 -13.71 9.16 17.44
N LEU A 55 -14.74 9.98 17.18
CA LEU A 55 -14.59 11.33 16.61
C LEU A 55 -13.72 12.20 17.54
N GLY A 56 -12.42 12.29 17.25
CA GLY A 56 -11.47 13.12 17.99
C GLY A 56 -10.16 12.42 18.40
N GLU A 57 -10.11 11.09 18.41
CA GLU A 57 -8.91 10.34 18.81
C GLU A 57 -8.11 9.84 17.59
N PRO A 58 -6.76 9.92 17.61
CA PRO A 58 -5.95 9.44 16.50
C PRO A 58 -6.02 7.92 16.37
N PRO A 59 -5.90 7.37 15.14
CA PRO A 59 -5.89 5.92 14.91
C PRO A 59 -4.83 5.23 15.77
N ARG A 60 -5.18 4.09 16.38
CA ARG A 60 -4.25 3.33 17.20
C ARG A 60 -3.22 2.59 16.33
N GLU A 61 -1.95 2.65 16.72
CA GLU A 61 -0.90 1.82 16.11
C GLU A 61 -1.17 0.33 16.35
N LEU A 62 -0.88 -0.49 15.33
CA LEU A 62 -0.89 -1.94 15.42
C LEU A 62 0.19 -2.37 16.41
N THR A 63 -0.20 -2.61 17.65
CA THR A 63 0.71 -3.09 18.72
C THR A 63 1.22 -4.50 18.49
N LYS A 64 0.60 -5.26 17.58
CA LYS A 64 1.03 -6.61 17.21
C LYS A 64 0.64 -6.95 15.77
N ILE A 65 1.62 -7.33 14.95
CA ILE A 65 1.37 -7.91 13.63
C ILE A 65 0.99 -9.38 13.83
N VAL A 66 -0.32 -9.66 13.89
CA VAL A 66 -0.83 -11.02 14.05
C VAL A 66 -1.02 -11.62 12.66
N LYS A 67 -0.15 -12.58 12.29
CA LYS A 67 -0.16 -13.41 11.05
C LYS A 67 0.31 -12.76 9.75
N CYS A 68 0.02 -11.50 9.45
CA CYS A 68 0.43 -10.89 8.16
C CYS A 68 0.60 -9.37 8.25
N VAL A 69 1.49 -8.85 7.42
CA VAL A 69 1.68 -7.41 7.18
C VAL A 69 0.82 -7.01 5.99
N LYS A 70 0.07 -5.91 6.13
CA LYS A 70 -0.82 -5.42 5.09
C LYS A 70 -0.19 -4.24 4.35
N TYR A 71 -0.19 -4.30 3.03
CA TYR A 71 0.22 -3.19 2.16
C TYR A 71 -0.89 -2.84 1.19
N TYR A 72 -0.90 -1.57 0.80
CA TYR A 72 -1.71 -1.07 -0.29
C TYR A 72 -0.81 -0.49 -1.37
N SER A 73 -1.21 -0.69 -2.61
CA SER A 73 -0.68 0.04 -3.76
C SER A 73 -1.80 0.86 -4.37
N TYR A 74 -1.53 2.13 -4.61
CA TYR A 74 -2.37 3.03 -5.38
C TYR A 74 -1.60 3.38 -6.65
N TRP A 75 -2.12 2.99 -7.80
CA TRP A 75 -1.55 3.34 -9.09
C TRP A 75 -2.59 4.06 -9.94
N GLU A 76 -2.30 5.30 -10.28
CA GLU A 76 -3.11 6.15 -11.14
C GLU A 76 -2.43 6.33 -12.49
N PHE A 77 -3.17 6.09 -13.56
CA PHE A 77 -2.66 6.15 -14.93
C PHE A 77 -3.75 6.60 -15.92
N ARG A 78 -3.34 6.96 -17.13
CA ARG A 78 -4.20 7.40 -18.24
C ARG A 78 -3.82 6.73 -19.54
#